data_AF-A0A812US45-F1
#
_entry.id   AF-A0A812US45-F1
#
_cell.length_a   1.000
_cell.length_b   1.000
_cell.length_c   1.000
_cell.angle_alpha   90.00
_cell.angle_beta   90.00
_cell.angle_gamma   90.00
#
_symmetry.space_group_name_H-M   'P 1'
#
loop_
_entity.id
_entity.type
_entity.pdbx_description
1 polymer ?
#
loop_
_entity_poly.entity_id
_entity_poly.type
_entity_poly.pdbx_seq_one_letter_code
_entity_poly.pdbx_strand_id
1 'polypeptide(L)'
;MAKRCTLLMDSDVHGPASWPVALEVVRNEGTLVASSIFIAEGTGFTSDTDWGKRLNELGIEPKVVPAKEASIELCAEALRLVTEEDVNIVCLAVKEDDFAYLSQKLRTAGEATGKKFSIMEIGSPSA
;
A
#
# COMPACT_ATOMS: atom_id res chain seq x y z
N MET A 1 -3.07 0.77 23.45
CA MET A 1 -1.97 0.72 22.45
C MET A 1 -2.50 1.32 21.15
N ALA A 2 -1.71 2.14 20.46
CA ALA A 2 -2.07 2.62 19.13
C ALA A 2 -2.03 1.44 18.14
N LYS A 3 -2.97 1.39 17.18
CA LYS A 3 -3.00 0.34 16.15
C LYS A 3 -1.79 0.51 15.23
N ARG A 4 -1.14 -0.60 14.84
CA ARG A 4 -0.03 -0.61 13.88
C ARG A 4 -0.59 -0.69 12.47
N CYS A 5 -0.24 0.24 11.61
CA CYS A 5 -0.81 0.39 10.27
C CYS A 5 0.29 0.33 9.21
N THR A 6 -0.05 -0.18 8.02
CA THR A 6 0.78 -0.03 6.82
C THR A 6 -0.04 0.62 5.70
N LEU A 7 0.63 1.32 4.79
CA LEU A 7 0.04 1.89 3.58
C LEU A 7 0.66 1.24 2.35
N LEU A 8 -0.16 0.58 1.53
CA LEU A 8 0.25 0.04 0.23
C LEU A 8 -0.51 0.74 -0.89
N MET A 9 0.21 1.36 -1.80
CA MET A 9 -0.33 2.19 -2.87
C MET A 9 -0.06 1.57 -4.24
N ASP A 10 -1.01 1.71 -5.15
CA ASP A 10 -0.83 1.47 -6.58
C ASP A 10 -0.51 2.80 -7.29
N SER A 11 0.62 2.85 -8.00
CA SER A 11 1.04 4.05 -8.74
C SER A 11 0.07 4.48 -9.83
N ASP A 12 -0.74 3.55 -10.37
CA ASP A 12 -1.75 3.85 -11.40
C ASP A 12 -2.91 4.70 -10.87
N VAL A 13 -3.06 4.79 -9.54
CA VAL A 13 -4.22 5.39 -8.88
C VAL A 13 -3.81 6.58 -8.04
N HIS A 14 -2.74 6.38 -7.26
CA HIS A 14 -2.25 7.39 -6.33
C HIS A 14 -0.99 8.02 -6.90
N GLY A 15 -1.18 9.12 -7.63
CA GLY A 15 -0.08 9.98 -8.08
C GLY A 15 0.49 10.86 -6.97
N PRO A 16 1.60 11.58 -7.25
CA PRO A 16 2.36 12.37 -6.26
C PRO A 16 1.56 13.35 -5.40
N ALA A 17 0.47 13.90 -5.95
CA ALA A 17 -0.40 14.84 -5.25
C ALA A 17 -1.18 14.17 -4.10
N SER A 18 -1.46 12.87 -4.19
CA SER A 18 -2.31 12.14 -3.23
C SER A 18 -1.52 11.49 -2.09
N TRP A 19 -0.21 11.27 -2.23
CA TRP A 19 0.59 10.56 -1.24
C TRP A 19 0.59 11.19 0.16
N PRO A 20 0.73 12.52 0.32
CA PRO A 20 0.71 13.12 1.66
C PRO A 20 -0.64 12.91 2.37
N VAL A 21 -1.74 13.00 1.61
CA VAL A 21 -3.10 12.80 2.12
C VAL A 21 -3.30 11.35 2.55
N ALA A 22 -2.87 10.38 1.74
CA ALA A 22 -2.95 8.96 2.08
C ALA A 22 -2.15 8.66 3.37
N LEU A 23 -0.94 9.20 3.50
CA LEU A 23 -0.12 9.05 4.71
C LEU A 23 -0.80 9.66 5.94
N GLU A 24 -1.41 10.83 5.81
CA GLU A 24 -2.12 11.49 6.90
C GLU A 24 -3.32 10.67 7.38
N VAL A 25 -4.13 10.14 6.47
CA VAL A 25 -5.27 9.27 6.81
C VAL A 25 -4.79 8.06 7.63
N VAL A 26 -3.71 7.40 7.21
CA VAL A 26 -3.19 6.23 7.93
C VAL A 26 -2.60 6.62 9.29
N ARG A 27 -1.92 7.76 9.39
CA ARG A 27 -1.37 8.28 10.66
C ARG A 27 -2.46 8.68 11.65
N ASN A 28 -3.62 9.10 11.17
CA ASN A 28 -4.78 9.39 12.02
C ASN A 28 -5.45 8.11 12.55
N GLU A 29 -5.32 6.99 11.84
CA GLU A 29 -5.83 5.69 12.28
C GLU A 29 -4.88 4.99 13.28
N GLY A 30 -3.56 5.19 13.14
CA GLY A 30 -2.58 4.63 14.07
C GLY A 30 -1.12 4.88 13.71
N THR A 31 -0.23 4.09 14.31
CA THR A 31 1.21 4.17 14.03
C THR A 31 1.51 3.58 12.66
N LEU A 32 1.90 4.43 11.71
CA LEU A 32 2.41 3.99 10.40
C LEU A 32 3.76 3.27 10.59
N VAL A 33 3.78 1.96 10.30
CA VAL A 33 4.96 1.09 10.41
C VAL A 33 5.76 1.06 9.10
N ALA A 34 5.06 0.99 7.98
CA ALA A 34 5.64 0.97 6.64
C ALA A 34 4.70 1.66 5.65
N SER A 35 5.28 2.19 4.59
CA SER A 35 4.52 2.65 3.43
C SER A 35 5.26 2.31 2.16
N SER A 36 4.56 1.71 1.19
CA SER A 36 5.14 1.32 -0.09
C SER A 36 4.23 1.72 -1.24
N ILE A 37 4.84 2.02 -2.38
CA ILE A 37 4.13 2.24 -3.65
C ILE A 37 4.61 1.21 -4.68
N PHE A 38 3.68 0.49 -5.28
CA PHE A 38 3.95 -0.50 -6.31
C PHE A 38 3.88 0.19 -7.67
N ILE A 39 4.98 0.09 -8.41
CA ILE A 39 5.17 0.72 -9.72
C ILE A 39 5.32 -0.40 -10.73
N ALA A 40 4.35 -0.51 -11.64
CA ALA A 40 4.44 -1.48 -12.72
C ALA A 40 5.61 -1.14 -13.67
N GLU A 41 6.44 -2.13 -13.99
CA GLU A 41 7.53 -1.98 -14.95
C GLU A 41 7.02 -1.48 -16.31
N GLY A 42 7.80 -0.62 -16.95
CA GLY A 42 7.45 -0.02 -18.24
C GLY A 42 6.43 1.12 -18.13
N THR A 43 5.93 1.43 -16.94
CA THR A 43 5.28 2.73 -16.70
C THR A 43 6.34 3.81 -16.66
N GLY A 44 6.06 4.98 -17.25
CA GLY A 44 6.98 6.12 -17.31
C GLY A 44 7.42 6.65 -15.94
N PHE A 45 6.84 6.13 -14.86
CA PHE A 45 7.29 6.31 -13.48
C PHE A 45 8.62 5.63 -13.18
N THR A 46 9.26 4.88 -14.08
CA THR A 46 10.56 4.25 -13.79
C THR A 46 11.77 5.14 -14.10
N SER A 47 11.59 6.27 -14.80
CA SER A 47 12.69 7.08 -15.34
C SER A 47 12.84 8.49 -14.76
N ASP A 48 11.87 8.96 -13.97
CA ASP A 48 11.86 10.34 -13.47
C ASP A 48 12.53 10.46 -12.08
N THR A 49 13.62 11.22 -11.98
CA THR A 49 14.38 11.35 -10.73
C THR A 49 13.65 12.15 -9.65
N ASP A 50 12.64 12.94 -10.02
CA ASP A 50 11.97 13.87 -9.11
C ASP A 50 10.95 13.17 -8.20
N TRP A 51 10.28 12.12 -8.68
CA TRP A 51 9.35 11.36 -7.85
C TRP A 51 10.08 10.48 -6.83
N GLY A 52 11.22 9.88 -7.20
CA GLY A 52 12.01 9.05 -6.28
C GLY A 52 12.49 9.85 -5.07
N LYS A 53 12.93 11.09 -5.29
CA LYS A 53 13.28 12.02 -4.20
C LYS A 53 12.06 12.32 -3.32
N ARG A 54 10.90 12.61 -3.92
CA ARG A 54 9.66 12.91 -3.20
C ARG A 54 9.15 11.73 -2.37
N LEU A 55 9.20 10.51 -2.91
CA LEU A 55 8.85 9.30 -2.16
C LEU A 55 9.77 9.12 -0.95
N ASN A 56 11.08 9.30 -1.14
CA ASN A 56 12.06 9.21 -0.05
C ASN A 56 11.81 10.28 1.04
N GLU A 57 11.51 11.53 0.67
CA GLU A 57 11.13 12.59 1.62
C GLU A 57 9.87 12.24 2.44
N LEU A 58 8.94 11.51 1.83
CA LEU A 58 7.70 11.07 2.48
C LEU A 58 7.86 9.75 3.25
N GLY A 59 9.01 9.08 3.14
CA GLY A 59 9.25 7.76 3.72
C GLY A 59 8.48 6.62 3.03
N ILE A 60 8.15 6.79 1.75
CA ILE A 60 7.46 5.78 0.95
C ILE A 60 8.51 4.99 0.17
N GLU A 61 8.49 3.67 0.32
CA GLU A 61 9.37 2.76 -0.41
C GLU A 61 8.79 2.46 -1.81
N PRO A 62 9.50 2.78 -2.91
CA PRO A 62 9.09 2.35 -4.23
C PRO A 62 9.43 0.88 -4.48
N LYS A 63 8.45 0.11 -4.95
CA LYS A 63 8.62 -1.28 -5.38
C LYS A 63 8.28 -1.39 -6.86
N VAL A 64 9.31 -1.50 -7.69
CA VAL A 64 9.15 -1.74 -9.12
C VAL A 64 8.90 -3.23 -9.33
N VAL A 65 7.77 -3.55 -9.96
CA VAL A 65 7.27 -4.93 -10.10
C VAL A 65 6.78 -5.18 -11.53
N PRO A 66 6.84 -6.42 -12.04
CA PRO A 66 6.25 -6.74 -13.33
C PRO A 66 4.77 -6.35 -13.36
N ALA A 67 4.31 -5.71 -14.44
CA ALA A 67 2.95 -5.16 -14.52
C ALA A 67 1.84 -6.19 -14.24
N LYS A 68 2.08 -7.47 -14.59
CA LYS A 68 1.13 -8.57 -14.36
C LYS A 68 1.13 -9.10 -12.92
N GLU A 69 2.08 -8.68 -12.10
CA GLU A 69 2.34 -9.21 -10.77
C GLU A 69 2.10 -8.20 -9.66
N ALA A 70 1.83 -6.92 -9.98
CA ALA A 70 1.65 -5.86 -8.99
C ALA A 70 0.63 -6.21 -7.88
N SER A 71 -0.52 -6.78 -8.25
CA SER A 71 -1.54 -7.22 -7.29
C SER A 71 -1.05 -8.35 -6.37
N ILE A 72 -0.20 -9.25 -6.89
CA ILE A 72 0.34 -10.39 -6.14
C ILE A 72 1.40 -9.88 -5.16
N GLU A 73 2.33 -9.06 -5.64
CA GLU A 73 3.39 -8.45 -4.85
C GLU A 73 2.83 -7.55 -3.73
N LEU A 74 1.78 -6.79 -4.02
CA LEU A 74 1.07 -6.00 -3.03
C LEU A 74 0.46 -6.88 -1.93
N CYS A 75 -0.19 -7.99 -2.32
CA CYS A 75 -0.73 -8.94 -1.34
C CYS A 75 0.37 -9.60 -0.49
N ALA A 76 1.48 -10.00 -1.13
CA ALA A 76 2.61 -10.63 -0.46
C ALA A 76 3.24 -9.68 0.57
N GLU A 77 3.45 -8.41 0.20
CA GLU A 77 4.00 -7.40 1.11
C GLU A 77 3.07 -7.14 2.30
N ALA A 78 1.77 -7.03 2.07
CA ALA A 78 0.80 -6.86 3.16
C ALA A 78 0.86 -8.02 4.16
N LEU A 79 0.92 -9.27 3.68
CA LEU A 79 1.02 -10.43 4.56
C LEU A 79 2.34 -10.47 5.31
N ARG A 80 3.45 -10.18 4.63
CA ARG A 80 4.77 -10.08 5.24
C ARG A 80 4.77 -9.09 6.41
N LEU A 81 4.19 -7.89 6.21
CA LEU A 81 4.08 -6.87 7.24
C LEU A 81 3.15 -7.28 8.39
N VAL A 82 2.06 -7.99 8.10
CA VAL A 82 1.18 -8.55 9.15
C VAL A 82 1.92 -9.61 9.98
N THR A 83 2.73 -10.46 9.36
CA THR A 83 3.41 -11.57 10.04
C THR A 83 4.68 -11.15 10.78
N GLU A 84 5.52 -10.34 10.13
CA GLU A 84 6.86 -9.97 10.61
C GLU A 84 6.84 -8.70 11.45
N GLU A 85 6.02 -7.72 11.07
CA GLU A 85 5.98 -6.39 11.68
C GLU A 85 4.75 -6.16 12.59
N ASP A 86 3.95 -7.20 12.80
CA ASP A 86 2.74 -7.22 13.63
C ASP A 86 1.75 -6.10 13.28
N VAL A 87 1.58 -5.84 11.98
CA VAL A 87 0.61 -4.87 11.47
C VAL A 87 -0.83 -5.32 11.78
N ASN A 88 -1.63 -4.39 12.30
CA ASN A 88 -3.04 -4.61 12.63
C ASN A 88 -3.98 -4.10 11.54
N ILE A 89 -3.56 -3.11 10.76
CA ILE A 89 -4.36 -2.52 9.68
C ILE A 89 -3.54 -2.42 8.40
N VAL A 90 -4.02 -3.07 7.36
CA VAL A 90 -3.50 -2.93 5.99
C VAL A 90 -4.34 -1.87 5.28
N CYS A 91 -3.74 -0.73 4.98
CA CYS A 91 -4.40 0.36 4.27
C CYS A 91 -4.05 0.27 2.79
N LEU A 92 -5.05 0.14 1.93
CA LEU A 92 -4.90 -0.05 0.49
C LEU A 92 -5.35 1.20 -0.25
N ALA A 93 -4.44 1.81 -1.00
CA ALA A 93 -4.72 2.91 -1.91
C ALA A 93 -4.61 2.39 -3.36
N VAL A 94 -5.69 1.78 -3.83
CA VAL A 94 -5.79 1.01 -5.08
C VAL A 94 -7.06 1.41 -5.84
N LYS A 95 -7.29 0.89 -7.05
CA LYS A 95 -8.55 1.18 -7.77
C LYS A 95 -9.72 0.60 -6.99
N GLU A 96 -10.86 1.27 -7.01
CA GLU A 96 -12.08 0.82 -6.32
C GLU A 96 -12.45 -0.62 -6.73
N ASP A 97 -12.39 -0.93 -8.04
CA ASP A 97 -12.64 -2.27 -8.57
C ASP A 97 -11.63 -3.32 -8.07
N ASP A 98 -10.38 -2.92 -7.79
CA ASP A 98 -9.32 -3.81 -7.31
C ASP A 98 -9.40 -4.01 -5.79
N PHE A 99 -9.96 -3.05 -5.04
CA PHE A 99 -10.01 -3.11 -3.57
C PHE A 99 -10.74 -4.35 -3.07
N ALA A 100 -11.92 -4.65 -3.63
CA ALA A 100 -12.71 -5.82 -3.23
C ALA A 100 -11.94 -7.12 -3.50
N TYR A 101 -11.31 -7.22 -4.66
CA TYR A 101 -10.52 -8.39 -5.07
C TYR A 101 -9.29 -8.60 -4.18
N LEU A 102 -8.50 -7.55 -3.97
CA LEU A 102 -7.28 -7.59 -3.14
C LEU A 102 -7.62 -7.87 -1.67
N SER A 103 -8.68 -7.24 -1.15
CA SER A 103 -9.16 -7.48 0.21
C SER A 103 -9.56 -8.93 0.44
N GLN A 104 -10.26 -9.55 -0.52
CA GLN A 104 -10.62 -10.95 -0.44
C GLN A 104 -9.38 -11.85 -0.44
N LYS A 105 -8.44 -11.61 -1.37
CA LYS A 105 -7.18 -12.37 -1.44
C LYS A 105 -6.37 -12.28 -0.15
N LEU A 106 -6.23 -11.08 0.41
CA LEU A 106 -5.52 -10.86 1.67
C LEU A 106 -6.16 -11.59 2.83
N ARG A 107 -7.50 -11.59 2.93
CA ARG A 107 -8.20 -12.34 3.98
C ARG A 107 -7.93 -13.83 3.86
N THR A 108 -8.11 -14.40 2.66
CA THR A 108 -7.86 -15.83 2.41
C THR A 108 -6.41 -16.22 2.73
N ALA A 109 -5.44 -15.43 2.29
CA ALA A 109 -4.04 -15.73 2.59
C ALA A 109 -3.70 -15.47 4.07
N GLY A 110 -4.35 -14.49 4.69
CA GLY A 110 -4.24 -14.15 6.11
C GLY A 110 -4.73 -15.24 7.04
N GLU A 111 -5.73 -16.04 6.65
CA GLU A 111 -6.23 -17.19 7.42
C GLU A 111 -5.10 -18.18 7.75
N ALA A 112 -4.17 -18.40 6.82
CA ALA A 112 -3.03 -19.29 7.03
C ALA A 112 -2.01 -18.75 8.04
N THR A 113 -2.01 -17.44 8.33
CA THR A 113 -1.04 -16.81 9.23
C THR A 113 -1.43 -16.89 10.70
N GLY A 114 -2.71 -17.16 11.01
CA GLY A 114 -3.25 -17.10 12.38
C GLY A 114 -3.27 -15.70 13.01
N LYS A 115 -2.85 -14.66 12.28
CA LYS A 115 -2.87 -13.26 12.73
C LYS A 115 -4.21 -12.61 12.41
N LYS A 116 -4.65 -11.70 13.29
CA LYS A 116 -5.86 -10.88 13.06
C LYS A 116 -5.45 -9.49 12.60
N PHE A 117 -5.98 -9.06 11.47
CA PHE A 117 -5.82 -7.71 10.93
C PHE A 117 -7.11 -7.24 10.26
N SER A 118 -7.26 -5.94 10.11
CA SER A 118 -8.30 -5.30 9.30
C SER A 118 -7.71 -4.74 8.01
N ILE A 119 -8.55 -4.59 6.99
CA ILE A 119 -8.19 -3.97 5.72
C ILE A 119 -9.02 -2.70 5.60
N MET A 120 -8.37 -1.59 5.30
CA MET A 120 -8.98 -0.27 5.13
C MET A 120 -8.71 0.23 3.72
N GLU A 121 -9.73 0.75 3.05
CA GLU A 121 -9.58 1.44 1.78
C GLU A 121 -9.13 2.88 2.01
N ILE A 122 -8.17 3.34 1.20
CA ILE A 122 -7.79 4.74 1.08
C ILE A 122 -8.30 5.21 -0.27
N GLY A 123 -9.36 6.00 -0.26
CA GLY A 123 -9.90 6.59 -1.48
C GLY A 123 -8.89 7.51 -2.16
N SER A 124 -8.92 7.55 -3.49
CA SER A 124 -8.28 8.65 -4.23
C SER A 124 -9.08 9.93 -3.99
N PRO A 125 -8.42 11.08 -3.70
CA PRO A 125 -9.14 12.35 -3.66
C PRO A 125 -9.77 12.55 -5.03
N SER A 126 -11.10 12.67 -5.05
CA SER A 126 -11.87 12.95 -6.26
C SER A 126 -11.23 14.12 -7.00
N ALA A 127 -10.87 13.93 -8.26
CA ALA A 127 -10.39 15.00 -9.14
C ALA A 127 -11.46 16.09 -9.33
#